data_AF-A0A3E2SY72-F1
#
_entry.id   AF-A0A3E2SY72-F1
#
_cell.length_a   1.000
_cell.length_b   1.000
_cell.length_c   1.000
_cell.angle_alpha   90.00
_cell.angle_beta   90.00
_cell.angle_gamma   90.00
#
_symmetry.space_group_name_H-M   'P 1'
#
loop_
_entity.id
_entity.type
_entity.pdbx_description
1 polymer ?
#
loop_
_entity_poly.entity_id
_entity_poly.type
_entity_poly.pdbx_seq_one_letter_code
_entity_poly.pdbx_strand_id
1 'polypeptide(L)'
;MAVHIGIGFKSRMKNTASKKKTCLGFLLIVFLAYVVCYLLSQTVFHEIYLFEWTAAHYYLCVWVASVTFCFLEMYKAALITTAGNWAGILIGQVLGDFIIKINATKITPDMYIGKVWQLKTHYGVLIWLLVFLLSFIIGMLVEKKKRG
;
A
#
# COMPACT_ATOMS: atom_id res chain seq x y z
N MET A 1 33.68 -38.07 -7.52
CA MET A 1 33.52 -36.64 -7.91
C MET A 1 32.18 -36.33 -8.59
N ALA A 2 31.68 -37.17 -9.51
CA ALA A 2 30.38 -36.94 -10.20
C ALA A 2 29.14 -36.96 -9.28
N VAL A 3 29.13 -37.81 -8.24
CA VAL A 3 28.01 -37.93 -7.29
C VAL A 3 27.82 -36.67 -6.42
N HIS A 4 28.92 -36.03 -6.00
CA HIS A 4 28.87 -34.78 -5.23
C HIS A 4 28.33 -33.60 -6.06
N ILE A 5 28.66 -33.55 -7.35
CA ILE A 5 28.16 -32.52 -8.29
C ILE A 5 26.66 -32.71 -8.54
N GLY A 6 26.20 -33.95 -8.74
CA GLY A 6 24.78 -34.27 -8.94
C GLY A 6 23.89 -33.96 -7.72
N ILE A 7 24.38 -34.22 -6.51
CA ILE A 7 23.66 -33.89 -5.26
C ILE A 7 23.60 -32.36 -5.05
N GLY A 8 24.70 -31.65 -5.30
CA GLY A 8 24.74 -30.19 -5.23
C GLY A 8 23.80 -29.50 -6.21
N PHE A 9 23.70 -30.01 -7.45
CA PHE A 9 22.81 -29.48 -8.48
C PHE A 9 21.32 -29.72 -8.16
N LYS A 10 20.98 -30.94 -7.71
CA LYS A 10 19.61 -31.29 -7.28
C LYS A 10 19.16 -30.49 -6.07
N SER A 11 20.06 -30.27 -5.09
CA SER A 11 19.82 -29.41 -3.93
C SER A 11 19.57 -27.95 -4.33
N ARG A 12 20.42 -27.40 -5.21
CA ARG A 12 20.28 -26.03 -5.74
C ARG A 12 18.95 -25.84 -6.47
N MET A 13 18.59 -26.77 -7.36
CA MET A 13 17.32 -26.75 -8.09
C MET A 13 16.10 -26.81 -7.17
N LYS A 14 16.13 -27.68 -6.14
CA LYS A 14 15.04 -27.81 -5.17
C LYS A 14 14.87 -26.52 -4.35
N ASN A 15 15.97 -25.86 -4.01
CA ASN A 15 15.97 -24.58 -3.28
C ASN A 15 15.43 -23.43 -4.16
N THR A 16 15.83 -23.34 -5.44
CA THR A 16 15.29 -22.35 -6.38
C THR A 16 13.81 -22.56 -6.67
N ALA A 17 13.36 -23.81 -6.85
CA ALA A 17 11.95 -24.13 -7.04
C ALA A 17 11.11 -23.78 -5.80
N SER A 18 11.63 -24.05 -4.60
CA SER A 18 10.97 -23.69 -3.34
C SER A 18 10.83 -22.18 -3.19
N LYS A 19 11.89 -21.41 -3.47
CA LYS A 19 11.87 -19.94 -3.44
C LYS A 19 10.86 -19.34 -4.42
N LYS A 20 10.79 -19.88 -5.65
CA LYS A 20 9.80 -19.46 -6.65
C LYS A 20 8.36 -19.71 -6.18
N LYS A 21 8.09 -20.85 -5.54
CA LYS A 21 6.77 -21.15 -4.96
C LYS A 21 6.40 -20.18 -3.85
N THR A 22 7.33 -19.86 -2.94
CA THR A 22 7.10 -18.89 -1.87
C THR A 22 6.83 -17.49 -2.43
N CYS A 23 7.65 -17.01 -3.37
CA CYS A 23 7.45 -15.72 -4.01
C CYS A 23 6.07 -15.64 -4.71
N LEU A 24 5.68 -16.68 -5.46
CA LEU A 24 4.36 -16.75 -6.08
C LEU A 24 3.22 -16.67 -5.06
N GLY A 25 3.35 -17.37 -3.93
CA GLY A 25 2.36 -17.30 -2.84
C GLY A 25 2.18 -15.88 -2.29
N PHE A 26 3.28 -15.16 -2.02
CA PHE A 26 3.20 -13.77 -1.57
C PHE A 26 2.67 -12.81 -2.64
N LEU A 27 3.07 -13.00 -3.91
CA LEU A 27 2.54 -12.22 -5.02
C LEU A 27 1.02 -12.37 -5.13
N LEU A 28 0.49 -13.58 -4.97
CA LEU A 28 -0.95 -13.83 -4.97
C LEU A 28 -1.64 -13.11 -3.80
N ILE A 29 -1.07 -13.15 -2.60
CA ILE A 29 -1.62 -12.44 -1.44
C ILE A 29 -1.67 -10.93 -1.69
N VAL A 30 -0.56 -10.34 -2.14
CA VAL A 30 -0.48 -8.91 -2.45
C VAL A 30 -1.48 -8.54 -3.54
N PHE A 31 -1.50 -9.31 -4.63
CA PHE A 31 -2.42 -9.09 -5.74
C PHE A 31 -3.89 -9.15 -5.30
N LEU A 32 -4.28 -10.19 -4.56
CA LEU A 32 -5.63 -10.32 -4.03
C LEU A 32 -6.00 -9.15 -3.12
N ALA A 33 -5.08 -8.68 -2.27
CA ALA A 33 -5.35 -7.56 -1.38
C ALA A 33 -5.64 -6.25 -2.15
N TYR A 34 -4.92 -5.98 -3.24
CA TYR A 34 -5.19 -4.81 -4.08
C TYR A 34 -6.45 -4.99 -4.94
N VAL A 35 -6.71 -6.19 -5.45
CA VAL A 35 -7.97 -6.49 -6.19
C VAL A 35 -9.18 -6.33 -5.28
N VAL A 36 -9.14 -6.87 -4.06
CA VAL A 36 -10.23 -6.69 -3.08
C VAL A 36 -10.41 -5.22 -2.74
N CYS A 37 -9.31 -4.47 -2.56
CA CYS A 37 -9.37 -3.03 -2.30
C CYS A 37 -10.07 -2.28 -3.45
N TYR A 38 -9.68 -2.58 -4.70
CA TYR A 38 -10.28 -1.98 -5.89
C TYR A 38 -11.77 -2.34 -6.04
N LEU A 39 -12.13 -3.61 -5.86
CA LEU A 39 -13.52 -4.04 -5.95
C LEU A 39 -14.41 -3.39 -4.88
N LEU A 40 -13.94 -3.34 -3.63
CA LEU A 40 -14.66 -2.65 -2.56
C LEU A 40 -14.80 -1.16 -2.85
N SER A 41 -13.76 -0.55 -3.40
CA SER A 41 -13.78 0.85 -3.81
C SER A 41 -14.83 1.14 -4.89
N GLN A 42 -15.07 0.22 -5.81
CA GLN A 42 -16.04 0.40 -6.90
C GLN A 42 -17.46 0.01 -6.53
N THR A 43 -17.64 -0.90 -5.57
CA THR A 43 -18.96 -1.46 -5.23
C THR A 43 -19.55 -0.83 -3.98
N VAL A 44 -18.87 -1.00 -2.85
CA VAL A 44 -19.38 -0.63 -1.52
C VAL A 44 -19.05 0.83 -1.19
N PHE A 45 -17.90 1.33 -1.61
CA PHE A 45 -17.35 2.62 -1.17
C PHE A 45 -17.18 3.63 -2.30
N HIS A 46 -17.93 3.50 -3.40
CA HIS A 46 -17.83 4.41 -4.55
C HIS A 46 -18.24 5.85 -4.22
N GLU A 47 -19.08 6.06 -3.20
CA GLU A 47 -19.46 7.39 -2.71
C GLU A 47 -18.43 7.99 -1.73
N ILE A 48 -17.43 7.21 -1.31
CA ILE A 48 -16.42 7.67 -0.36
C ILE A 48 -15.24 8.25 -1.12
N TYR A 49 -15.00 9.55 -0.94
CA TYR A 49 -14.02 10.34 -1.68
C TYR A 49 -12.68 9.63 -1.89
N LEU A 50 -12.02 9.17 -0.83
CA LEU A 50 -10.67 8.63 -0.98
C LEU A 50 -10.64 7.25 -1.64
N PHE A 51 -11.69 6.44 -1.45
CA PHE A 51 -11.82 5.17 -2.17
C PHE A 51 -11.98 5.45 -3.67
N GLU A 52 -13.00 6.21 -4.05
CA GLU A 52 -13.25 6.59 -5.45
C GLU A 52 -12.01 7.21 -6.11
N TRP A 53 -11.39 8.20 -5.44
CA TRP A 53 -10.23 8.90 -5.95
C TRP A 53 -9.04 7.96 -6.16
N THR A 54 -8.74 7.09 -5.19
CA THR A 54 -7.62 6.15 -5.32
C THR A 54 -7.88 5.13 -6.42
N ALA A 55 -9.10 4.62 -6.58
CA ALA A 55 -9.44 3.71 -7.68
C ALA A 55 -9.36 4.39 -9.06
N ALA A 56 -9.85 5.63 -9.19
CA ALA A 56 -9.78 6.41 -10.43
C ALA A 56 -8.34 6.71 -10.86
N HIS A 57 -7.41 6.80 -9.91
CA HIS A 57 -5.99 7.05 -10.15
C HIS A 57 -5.12 5.79 -10.02
N TYR A 58 -5.71 4.59 -10.13
CA TYR A 58 -4.99 3.30 -10.07
C TYR A 58 -4.07 3.14 -8.85
N TYR A 59 -4.50 3.71 -7.71
CA TYR A 59 -3.72 3.79 -6.47
C TYR A 59 -2.31 4.37 -6.66
N LEU A 60 -2.12 5.26 -7.65
CA LEU A 60 -0.82 5.83 -8.04
C LEU A 60 0.28 4.78 -8.23
N CYS A 61 -0.10 3.56 -8.61
CA CYS A 61 0.80 2.43 -8.75
C CYS A 61 1.61 2.06 -7.49
N VAL A 62 1.16 2.42 -6.28
CA VAL A 62 1.87 2.08 -5.03
C VAL A 62 2.03 0.57 -4.83
N TRP A 63 1.15 -0.22 -5.44
CA TRP A 63 1.21 -1.69 -5.46
C TRP A 63 2.52 -2.24 -6.07
N VAL A 64 3.17 -1.47 -6.96
CA VAL A 64 4.46 -1.83 -7.57
C VAL A 64 5.53 -2.01 -6.50
N ALA A 65 5.50 -1.22 -5.42
CA ALA A 65 6.45 -1.35 -4.32
C ALA A 65 6.30 -2.70 -3.60
N SER A 66 5.06 -3.10 -3.28
CA SER A 66 4.77 -4.38 -2.62
C SER A 66 5.16 -5.57 -3.51
N VAL A 67 4.86 -5.50 -4.80
CA VAL A 67 5.25 -6.52 -5.79
C VAL A 67 6.78 -6.63 -5.92
N THR A 68 7.47 -5.49 -5.97
CA THR A 68 8.94 -5.44 -6.02
C THR A 68 9.55 -6.12 -4.80
N PHE A 69 9.00 -5.88 -3.61
CA PHE A 69 9.45 -6.57 -2.40
C PHE A 69 9.28 -8.09 -2.46
N CYS A 70 8.22 -8.61 -3.10
CA CYS A 70 8.09 -10.04 -3.31
C CYS A 70 9.23 -10.61 -4.17
N PHE A 71 9.59 -9.93 -5.28
CA PHE A 71 10.70 -10.36 -6.13
C PHE A 71 12.07 -10.29 -5.45
N LEU A 72 12.26 -9.35 -4.53
CA LEU A 72 13.48 -9.21 -3.72
C LEU A 72 13.52 -10.17 -2.51
N GLU A 73 12.57 -11.10 -2.39
CA GLU A 73 12.38 -12.00 -1.25
C GLU A 73 12.19 -11.25 0.09
N MET A 74 11.75 -9.98 0.03
CA MET A 74 11.49 -9.08 1.18
C MET A 74 10.04 -9.18 1.63
N TYR A 75 9.58 -10.40 1.94
CA TYR A 75 8.16 -10.69 2.13
C TYR A 75 7.49 -9.92 3.28
N LYS A 76 8.23 -9.61 4.36
CA LYS A 76 7.68 -8.79 5.45
C LYS A 76 7.41 -7.35 4.99
N ALA A 77 8.33 -6.77 4.24
CA ALA A 77 8.16 -5.45 3.65
C ALA A 77 6.99 -5.42 2.66
N ALA A 78 6.80 -6.48 1.86
CA ALA A 78 5.66 -6.63 0.97
C ALA A 78 4.32 -6.62 1.74
N LEU A 79 4.21 -7.40 2.82
CA LEU A 79 3.02 -7.43 3.65
C LEU A 79 2.76 -6.10 4.37
N ILE A 80 3.80 -5.49 4.96
CA ILE A 80 3.68 -4.23 5.69
C ILE A 80 3.23 -3.09 4.75
N THR A 81 3.79 -3.00 3.54
CA THR A 81 3.34 -1.99 2.57
C THR A 81 1.92 -2.22 2.07
N THR A 82 1.53 -3.48 1.87
CA THR A 82 0.17 -3.83 1.47
C THR A 82 -0.84 -3.47 2.56
N ALA A 83 -0.54 -3.80 3.83
CA ALA A 83 -1.35 -3.41 4.98
C ALA A 83 -1.36 -1.87 5.16
N GLY A 84 -0.22 -1.23 4.92
CA GLY A 84 -0.06 0.22 4.96
C GLY A 84 -0.93 0.96 3.96
N ASN A 85 -1.12 0.41 2.75
CA ASN A 85 -2.07 0.96 1.78
C ASN A 85 -3.50 0.98 2.33
N TRP A 86 -3.97 -0.15 2.86
CA TRP A 86 -5.29 -0.26 3.47
C TRP A 86 -5.48 0.67 4.66
N ALA A 87 -4.51 0.67 5.59
CA ALA A 87 -4.53 1.56 6.74
C ALA A 87 -4.51 3.03 6.30
N GLY A 88 -3.70 3.38 5.30
CA GLY A 88 -3.61 4.74 4.77
C GLY A 88 -4.92 5.23 4.15
N ILE A 89 -5.65 4.37 3.43
CA ILE A 89 -6.96 4.74 2.87
C ILE A 89 -7.96 4.98 4.00
N LEU A 90 -8.03 4.09 4.99
CA LEU A 90 -8.96 4.25 6.12
C LEU A 90 -8.64 5.49 6.96
N ILE A 91 -7.37 5.66 7.35
CA ILE A 91 -6.90 6.81 8.15
C ILE A 91 -7.03 8.10 7.34
N GLY A 92 -6.67 8.08 6.05
CA GLY A 92 -6.76 9.23 5.16
C GLY A 92 -8.19 9.71 4.98
N GLN A 93 -9.15 8.80 4.84
CA GLN A 93 -10.56 9.17 4.75
C GLN A 93 -11.04 9.78 6.06
N VAL A 94 -10.88 9.08 7.19
CA VAL A 94 -11.37 9.53 8.50
C VAL A 94 -10.77 10.87 8.90
N LEU A 95 -9.46 11.04 8.76
CA LEU A 95 -8.80 12.31 9.09
C LEU A 95 -9.11 13.41 8.08
N GLY A 96 -9.24 13.07 6.79
CA GLY A 96 -9.62 14.03 5.75
C GLY A 96 -11.01 14.62 6.01
N ASP A 97 -11.99 13.77 6.27
CA ASP A 97 -13.36 14.17 6.63
C ASP A 97 -13.38 15.01 7.91
N PHE A 98 -12.60 14.61 8.91
CA PHE A 98 -12.47 15.36 10.16
C PHE A 98 -11.89 16.77 9.94
N ILE A 99 -10.86 16.90 9.09
CA ILE A 99 -10.26 18.19 8.75
C ILE A 99 -11.27 19.09 8.03
N ILE A 100 -12.01 18.56 7.05
CA ILE A 100 -13.06 19.33 6.36
C ILE A 100 -14.11 19.79 7.36
N LYS A 101 -14.56 18.90 8.26
CA LYS A 101 -15.57 19.22 9.26
C LYS A 101 -15.12 20.35 10.18
N ILE A 102 -13.87 20.32 10.64
CA ILE A 102 -13.29 21.40 11.45
C ILE A 102 -13.12 22.68 10.64
N ASN A 103 -12.73 22.57 9.37
CA ASN A 103 -12.51 23.74 8.53
C ASN A 103 -13.82 24.41 8.14
N ALA A 104 -14.91 23.66 8.00
CA ALA A 104 -16.24 24.20 7.73
C ALA A 104 -16.71 25.17 8.83
N THR A 105 -16.34 24.95 10.09
CA THR A 105 -16.69 25.86 11.20
C THR A 105 -15.94 27.18 11.15
N LYS A 106 -14.85 27.26 10.39
CA LYS A 106 -14.03 28.47 10.22
C LYS A 106 -14.48 29.33 9.04
N ILE A 107 -15.40 28.85 8.21
CA ILE A 107 -15.89 29.59 7.04
C ILE A 107 -16.86 30.67 7.50
N THR A 108 -16.58 31.92 7.14
CA THR A 108 -17.45 33.07 7.41
C THR A 108 -18.00 33.66 6.08
N PRO A 109 -19.17 34.31 6.09
CA PRO A 109 -19.81 34.82 4.87
C PRO A 109 -18.99 35.89 4.12
N ASP A 110 -18.13 36.61 4.83
CA ASP A 110 -17.26 37.68 4.34
C ASP A 110 -15.89 37.18 3.85
N MET A 111 -15.62 35.87 3.96
CA MET A 111 -14.34 35.29 3.60
C MET A 111 -14.13 35.20 2.08
N TYR A 112 -12.93 35.56 1.61
CA TYR A 112 -12.55 35.45 0.20
C TYR A 112 -12.75 34.03 -0.36
N ILE A 113 -13.34 33.95 -1.57
CA ILE A 113 -13.73 32.70 -2.23
C ILE A 113 -12.59 31.67 -2.30
N GLY A 114 -11.37 32.09 -2.65
CA GLY A 114 -10.23 31.18 -2.74
C GLY A 114 -9.85 30.56 -1.39
N LYS A 115 -10.03 31.28 -0.28
CA LYS A 115 -9.79 30.75 1.06
C LYS A 115 -10.88 29.74 1.44
N VAL A 116 -12.13 29.99 1.08
CA VAL A 116 -13.22 29.03 1.27
C VAL A 116 -12.94 27.70 0.55
N TRP A 117 -12.45 27.77 -0.70
CA TRP A 117 -12.05 26.57 -1.45
C TRP A 117 -10.91 25.80 -0.78
N GLN A 118 -9.89 26.51 -0.29
CA GLN A 118 -8.80 25.87 0.45
C GLN A 118 -9.32 25.14 1.69
N LEU A 119 -10.21 25.75 2.48
CA LEU A 119 -10.78 25.12 3.68
C LEU A 119 -11.65 23.89 3.36
N LYS A 120 -12.26 23.83 2.17
CA LYS A 120 -13.05 22.68 1.69
C LYS A 120 -12.19 21.55 1.09
N THR A 121 -10.88 21.75 0.92
CA THR A 121 -9.99 20.73 0.34
C THR A 121 -9.93 19.47 1.20
N HIS A 122 -10.08 18.29 0.57
CA HIS A 122 -9.94 17.00 1.24
C HIS A 122 -8.47 16.56 1.30
N TYR A 123 -7.88 16.55 2.50
CA TYR A 123 -6.46 16.21 2.70
C TYR A 123 -6.18 14.70 2.74
N GLY A 124 -7.19 13.85 2.58
CA GLY A 124 -7.06 12.40 2.72
C GLY A 124 -6.04 11.73 1.81
N VAL A 125 -5.86 12.22 0.58
CA VAL A 125 -4.84 11.68 -0.35
C VAL A 125 -3.43 11.87 0.21
N LEU A 126 -3.13 13.07 0.74
CA LEU A 126 -1.83 13.36 1.33
C LEU A 126 -1.57 12.52 2.58
N ILE A 127 -2.61 12.33 3.41
CA ILE A 127 -2.52 11.50 4.61
C ILE A 127 -2.31 10.03 4.23
N TRP A 128 -3.02 9.51 3.23
CA TRP A 128 -2.82 8.16 2.72
C TRP A 128 -1.38 7.94 2.24
N LEU A 129 -0.85 8.86 1.44
CA LEU A 129 0.54 8.79 0.96
C LEU A 129 1.55 8.82 2.12
N LEU A 130 1.31 9.64 3.13
CA LEU A 130 2.16 9.70 4.33
C LEU A 130 2.17 8.35 5.06
N VAL A 131 0.99 7.77 5.32
CA VAL A 131 0.87 6.47 6.00
C VAL A 131 1.49 5.35 5.17
N PHE A 132 1.30 5.36 3.85
CA PHE A 132 1.96 4.42 2.96
C PHE A 132 3.48 4.55 3.01
N LEU A 133 4.02 5.77 2.96
CA LEU A 133 5.46 6.04 3.03
C LEU A 133 6.05 5.57 4.36
N LEU A 134 5.37 5.83 5.49
CA LEU A 134 5.80 5.32 6.79
C LEU A 134 5.83 3.78 6.81
N SER A 135 4.82 3.13 6.24
CA SER A 135 4.75 1.68 6.13
C SER A 135 5.88 1.12 5.26
N PHE A 136 6.23 1.81 4.17
CA PHE A 136 7.37 1.47 3.32
C PHE A 136 8.69 1.51 4.09
N ILE A 137 8.94 2.61 4.83
CA ILE A 137 10.15 2.77 5.64
C ILE A 137 10.22 1.68 6.72
N ILE A 138 9.12 1.42 7.44
CA ILE A 138 9.06 0.37 8.46
C ILE A 138 9.34 -1.01 7.83
N GLY A 139 8.76 -1.30 6.67
CA GLY A 139 9.01 -2.54 5.94
C GLY A 139 10.49 -2.75 5.63
N MET A 140 11.17 -1.70 5.15
CA MET A 140 12.61 -1.72 4.88
C MET A 140 13.43 -1.96 6.15
N LEU A 141 13.11 -1.27 7.25
CA LEU A 141 13.81 -1.41 8.52
C LEU A 141 13.67 -2.82 9.11
N VAL A 142 12.46 -3.37 9.06
CA VAL A 142 12.16 -4.74 9.54
C VAL A 142 12.95 -5.78 8.76
N GLU A 143 13.03 -5.65 7.44
CA GLU A 143 13.78 -6.60 6.61
C GLU A 143 15.29 -6.44 6.78
N LYS A 144 15.81 -5.21 6.97
CA LYS A 144 17.23 -4.98 7.26
C LYS A 144 17.66 -5.66 8.56
N LYS A 145 16.85 -5.58 9.62
CA LYS A 145 17.11 -6.24 10.91
C LYS A 145 17.16 -7.78 10.82
N LYS A 146 16.53 -8.38 9.80
CA LYS A 146 16.56 -9.83 9.58
C LYS A 146 17.84 -10.29 8.88
N ARG A 147 18.50 -9.42 8.12
CA ARG A 147 19.66 -9.76 7.28
C ARG A 147 21.01 -9.46 7.95
N GLY A 148 21.04 -8.56 8.93
CA GLY A 148 22.19 -8.32 9.80
C GLY A 148 22.14 -9.21 11.03
#